data_AF-A0A0C4F921-F1
#
_entry.id   AF-A0A0C4F921-F1
#
_cell.length_a   1.000
_cell.length_b   1.000
_cell.length_c   1.000
_cell.angle_alpha   90.00
_cell.angle_beta   90.00
_cell.angle_gamma   90.00
#
_symmetry.space_group_name_H-M   'P 1'
#
loop_
_entity.id
_entity.type
_entity.pdbx_description
1 polymer ?
#
loop_
_entity_poly.entity_id
_entity_poly.type
_entity_poly.pdbx_seq_one_letter_code
_entity_poly.pdbx_strand_id
1 'polypeptide(L)'
;MLHPEYEPNETGGGFDIIIPADVKFNDTDNQRVVDILDFDKFYSEISEIVAEDGRKWPIKCGKNLYEEDKSGQKLPIDLPNPVQSGIQFSICHVPITLYADDTSGNCSKQWNKHISYYFTLSGLPPHWSNQEYNCQFVATSNVASCLELADPIIEEINDMSVNGHFAYDSLLNQKVLIMSIVLVALGDSPMHAEMTSTPMPANANSPCPPPPRQWEETISKMKRFWKESKTEAKTEYDRKTKENGLKDNINVEFVERYHQRNKPGQKEEIEAMEKSCSDRLFNRFYTLKGFDGCKDTPVEILHVLQLGIIQYLLRCYQ
;
A
#
# COMPACT_ATOMS: atom_id res chain seq x y z
N MET A 1 11.17 24.15 -11.80
CA MET A 1 10.74 24.23 -10.39
C MET A 1 9.35 24.82 -10.35
N LEU A 2 8.37 23.98 -10.02
CA LEU A 2 6.98 24.38 -9.91
C LEU A 2 6.78 25.01 -8.52
N HIS A 3 6.31 26.25 -8.49
CA HIS A 3 5.93 26.93 -7.27
C HIS A 3 4.42 27.12 -7.25
N PRO A 4 3.77 27.03 -6.08
CA PRO A 4 2.40 27.49 -5.96
C PRO A 4 2.32 28.95 -6.42
N GLU A 5 1.40 29.24 -7.33
CA GLU A 5 1.12 30.59 -7.77
C GLU A 5 0.07 31.21 -6.85
N TYR A 6 0.22 32.50 -6.59
CA TYR A 6 -0.69 33.26 -5.74
C TYR A 6 -1.33 34.35 -6.58
N GLU A 7 -2.62 34.20 -6.86
CA GLU A 7 -3.38 35.19 -7.61
C GLU A 7 -4.33 35.95 -6.68
N PRO A 8 -4.50 37.27 -6.85
CA PRO A 8 -5.54 38.00 -6.12
C PRO A 8 -6.92 37.44 -6.50
N ASN A 9 -7.76 37.17 -5.49
CA ASN A 9 -9.09 36.67 -5.78
C ASN A 9 -9.97 37.74 -6.48
N GLU A 10 -11.01 37.32 -7.20
CA GLU A 10 -11.89 38.23 -7.97
C GLU A 10 -12.56 39.31 -7.11
N THR A 11 -12.67 39.09 -5.79
CA THR A 11 -13.28 40.02 -4.83
C THR A 11 -12.28 41.01 -4.22
N GLY A 12 -10.97 40.88 -4.50
CA GLY A 12 -9.89 41.73 -3.99
C GLY A 12 -9.61 41.62 -2.49
N GLY A 13 -10.31 40.73 -1.77
CA GLY A 13 -10.21 40.56 -0.32
C GLY A 13 -9.26 39.44 0.13
N GLY A 14 -8.76 38.64 -0.81
CA GLY A 14 -8.01 37.41 -0.56
C GLY A 14 -7.09 37.01 -1.72
N PHE A 15 -6.58 35.79 -1.69
CA PHE A 15 -5.78 35.22 -2.77
C PHE A 15 -6.13 33.75 -3.01
N ASP A 16 -5.97 33.33 -4.25
CA ASP A 16 -6.15 31.96 -4.70
C ASP A 16 -4.76 31.31 -4.75
N ILE A 17 -4.66 30.09 -4.20
CA ILE A 17 -3.45 29.27 -4.31
C ILE A 17 -3.65 28.33 -5.47
N ILE A 18 -2.75 28.38 -6.45
CA ILE A 18 -2.81 27.52 -7.63
C ILE A 18 -1.59 26.60 -7.59
N ILE A 19 -1.84 25.30 -7.53
CA ILE A 19 -0.81 24.28 -7.63
C ILE A 19 -0.90 23.59 -8.99
N PRO A 20 0.22 23.19 -9.58
CA PRO A 20 0.20 22.47 -10.85
C PRO A 20 -0.32 21.05 -10.65
N ALA A 21 -1.21 20.61 -11.54
CA ALA A 21 -1.72 19.24 -11.55
C ALA A 21 -0.71 18.24 -12.14
N ASP A 22 -0.93 16.95 -11.88
CA ASP A 22 -0.16 15.83 -12.45
C ASP A 22 1.36 15.87 -12.21
N VAL A 23 1.82 16.52 -11.14
CA VAL A 23 3.24 16.51 -10.76
C VAL A 23 3.64 15.10 -10.36
N LYS A 24 4.49 14.46 -11.17
CA LYS A 24 4.93 13.09 -10.90
C LYS A 24 5.98 13.08 -9.79
N PHE A 25 5.95 12.05 -8.94
CA PHE A 25 6.96 11.82 -7.92
C PHE A 25 8.39 11.62 -8.46
N ASN A 26 8.57 11.40 -9.76
CA ASN A 26 9.90 11.30 -10.38
C ASN A 26 10.30 12.55 -11.19
N ASP A 27 9.52 13.64 -11.10
CA ASP A 27 9.80 14.89 -11.83
C ASP A 27 10.82 15.76 -11.07
N THR A 28 12.09 15.36 -11.15
CA THR A 28 13.20 16.00 -10.43
C THR A 28 13.41 17.47 -10.78
N ASP A 29 13.02 17.91 -11.98
CA ASP A 29 13.18 19.31 -12.43
C ASP A 29 12.15 20.25 -11.78
N ASN A 30 11.04 19.67 -11.30
CA ASN A 30 9.91 20.37 -10.72
C ASN A 30 9.74 20.14 -9.22
N GLN A 31 10.49 19.23 -8.63
CA GLN A 31 10.49 18.97 -7.20
C GLN A 31 11.48 19.85 -6.45
N ARG A 32 11.10 20.16 -5.21
CA ARG A 32 11.95 20.86 -4.26
C ARG A 32 12.25 19.93 -3.09
N VAL A 33 13.53 19.75 -2.80
CA VAL A 33 13.96 19.16 -1.54
C VAL A 33 13.77 20.22 -0.46
N VAL A 34 12.93 19.90 0.53
CA VAL A 34 12.70 20.72 1.72
C VAL A 34 13.17 19.91 2.91
N ASP A 35 13.88 20.53 3.84
CA ASP A 35 14.28 19.82 5.05
C ASP A 35 13.02 19.49 5.85
N ILE A 36 12.91 18.25 6.35
CA ILE A 36 11.76 17.86 7.17
C ILE A 36 11.68 18.70 8.45
N LEU A 37 12.82 19.20 8.93
CA LEU A 37 12.90 20.09 10.09
C LEU A 37 12.28 21.46 9.82
N ASP A 38 12.06 21.86 8.56
CA ASP A 38 11.34 23.09 8.22
C ASP A 38 9.82 22.96 8.44
N PHE A 39 9.30 21.73 8.63
CA PHE A 39 7.89 21.46 8.94
C PHE A 39 7.67 21.35 10.45
N ASP A 40 8.06 22.38 11.20
CA ASP A 40 8.05 22.39 12.66
C ASP A 40 6.77 22.94 13.30
N LYS A 41 5.85 23.49 12.49
CA LYS A 41 4.62 24.14 12.97
C LYS A 41 3.43 23.19 13.03
N PHE A 42 2.70 23.25 14.14
CA PHE A 42 1.40 22.61 14.27
C PHE A 42 0.33 23.37 13.49
N TYR A 43 -0.78 22.69 13.14
CA TYR A 43 -1.92 23.32 12.47
C TYR A 43 -2.46 24.53 13.23
N SER A 44 -2.48 24.48 14.57
CA SER A 44 -2.85 25.61 15.42
C SER A 44 -1.95 26.83 15.18
N GLU A 45 -0.65 26.62 15.00
CA GLU A 45 0.30 27.70 14.75
C GLU A 45 0.20 28.23 13.32
N ILE A 46 -0.02 27.33 12.34
CA ILE A 46 -0.29 27.71 10.94
C ILE A 46 -1.56 28.56 10.85
N SER A 47 -2.59 28.21 11.63
CA SER A 47 -3.87 28.93 11.63
C SER A 47 -3.79 30.36 12.16
N GLU A 48 -2.75 30.66 12.93
CA GLU A 48 -2.46 31.97 13.52
C GLU A 48 -1.49 32.81 12.68
N ILE A 49 -0.98 32.30 11.55
CA ILE A 49 -0.11 33.08 10.66
C ILE A 49 -0.88 34.28 10.12
N VAL A 50 -0.31 35.47 10.29
CA VAL A 50 -0.91 36.75 9.87
C VAL A 50 -0.17 37.27 8.64
N ALA A 51 -0.93 37.66 7.61
CA ALA A 51 -0.39 38.32 6.43
C ALA A 51 0.01 39.78 6.73
N GLU A 52 0.73 40.43 5.81
CA GLU A 52 1.21 41.82 5.96
C GLU A 52 0.09 42.84 6.23
N ASP A 53 -1.16 42.52 5.86
CA ASP A 53 -2.35 43.36 6.07
C ASP A 53 -3.05 43.14 7.43
N GLY A 54 -2.47 42.31 8.31
CA GLY A 54 -3.00 42.03 9.64
C GLY A 54 -4.12 40.97 9.68
N ARG A 55 -4.50 40.36 8.55
CA ARG A 55 -5.49 39.26 8.51
C ARG A 55 -4.81 37.90 8.54
N LYS A 56 -5.46 36.91 9.16
CA LYS A 56 -4.96 35.53 9.21
C LYS A 56 -4.94 34.90 7.81
N TRP A 57 -3.86 34.20 7.50
CA TRP A 57 -3.61 33.53 6.22
C TRP A 57 -4.74 32.57 5.80
N PRO A 58 -5.26 31.69 6.68
CA PRO A 58 -6.37 30.80 6.34
C PRO A 58 -7.67 31.55 6.00
N ILE A 59 -7.88 32.73 6.58
CA ILE A 59 -9.07 33.57 6.28
C ILE A 59 -8.91 34.23 4.90
N LYS A 60 -7.68 34.58 4.52
CA LYS A 60 -7.36 35.27 3.26
C LYS A 60 -7.35 34.31 2.05
N CYS A 61 -6.92 33.07 2.25
CA CYS A 61 -7.02 31.98 1.26
C CYS A 61 -8.43 31.37 1.23
N GLY A 62 -9.11 31.23 2.38
CA GLY A 62 -10.46 30.67 2.44
C GLY A 62 -10.51 29.23 1.93
N LYS A 63 -11.34 28.96 0.93
CA LYS A 63 -11.46 27.66 0.24
C LYS A 63 -10.90 27.70 -1.18
N ASN A 64 -10.02 28.67 -1.46
CA ASN A 64 -9.58 28.98 -2.82
C ASN A 64 -8.22 28.33 -3.10
N LEU A 65 -8.22 27.00 -3.15
CA LEU A 65 -7.09 26.20 -3.61
C LEU A 65 -7.49 25.53 -4.92
N TYR A 66 -6.65 25.64 -5.94
CA TYR A 66 -6.93 25.12 -7.27
C TYR A 66 -5.75 24.29 -7.78
N GLU A 67 -6.06 23.21 -8.50
CA GLU A 67 -5.12 22.52 -9.37
C GLU A 67 -5.26 23.06 -10.78
N GLU A 68 -4.16 23.50 -11.38
CA GLU A 68 -4.13 23.90 -12.78
C GLU A 68 -3.62 22.76 -13.66
N ASP A 69 -4.45 22.32 -14.59
CA ASP A 69 -4.07 21.30 -15.55
C ASP A 69 -3.20 21.86 -16.68
N LYS A 70 -2.65 20.96 -17.52
CA LYS A 70 -1.80 21.36 -18.67
C LYS A 70 -2.54 22.17 -19.74
N SER A 71 -3.87 22.28 -19.65
CA SER A 71 -4.71 23.09 -20.54
C SER A 71 -5.00 24.49 -19.98
N GLY A 72 -4.53 24.79 -18.75
CA GLY A 72 -4.80 26.04 -18.03
C GLY A 72 -6.16 26.05 -17.33
N GLN A 73 -6.82 24.90 -17.20
CA GLN A 73 -8.07 24.79 -16.47
C GLN A 73 -7.79 24.66 -14.97
N LYS A 74 -8.39 25.56 -14.18
CA LYS A 74 -8.32 25.54 -12.71
C LYS A 74 -9.44 24.68 -12.14
N LEU A 75 -9.07 23.56 -11.53
CA LEU A 75 -9.94 22.64 -10.83
C LEU A 75 -9.91 22.95 -9.33
N PRO A 76 -11.05 23.26 -8.68
CA PRO A 76 -11.07 23.56 -7.26
C PRO A 76 -10.73 22.33 -6.43
N ILE A 77 -9.87 22.51 -5.42
CA ILE A 77 -9.60 21.52 -4.36
C ILE A 77 -10.47 21.87 -3.16
N ASP A 78 -11.36 20.96 -2.79
CA ASP A 78 -12.23 21.15 -1.64
C ASP A 78 -11.43 21.24 -0.34
N LEU A 79 -11.54 22.40 0.32
CA LEU A 79 -10.98 22.65 1.66
C LEU A 79 -12.10 22.85 2.71
N PRO A 80 -11.93 22.30 3.93
CA PRO A 80 -10.92 21.29 4.28
C PRO A 80 -11.19 19.99 3.49
N ASN A 81 -10.19 19.10 3.39
CA ASN A 81 -10.31 17.78 2.74
C ASN A 81 -11.69 17.19 3.09
N PRO A 82 -12.49 16.67 2.13
CA PRO A 82 -13.81 16.12 2.40
C PRO A 82 -13.86 15.16 3.61
N VAL A 83 -12.77 14.42 3.88
CA VAL A 83 -12.62 13.60 5.09
C VAL A 83 -12.71 14.44 6.37
N GLN A 84 -12.13 15.64 6.41
CA GLN A 84 -12.22 16.58 7.54
C GLN A 84 -13.55 17.34 7.60
N SER A 85 -14.35 17.36 6.52
CA SER A 85 -15.63 18.08 6.48
C SER A 85 -16.67 17.37 7.35
N GLY A 86 -16.76 17.80 8.62
CA GLY A 86 -17.67 17.23 9.62
C GLY A 86 -16.97 16.39 10.69
N ILE A 87 -15.65 16.23 10.65
CA ILE A 87 -14.88 15.57 11.71
C ILE A 87 -14.45 16.61 12.75
N GLN A 88 -14.99 16.47 13.96
CA GLN A 88 -14.63 17.31 15.13
C GLN A 88 -13.34 16.84 15.83
N PHE A 89 -12.69 15.80 15.31
CA PHE A 89 -11.63 15.04 15.97
C PHE A 89 -10.33 15.10 15.16
N SER A 90 -9.18 15.03 15.83
CA SER A 90 -7.88 14.95 15.16
C SER A 90 -7.73 13.62 14.41
N ILE A 91 -7.17 13.68 13.20
CA ILE A 91 -6.81 12.49 12.42
C ILE A 91 -5.35 12.15 12.71
N CYS A 92 -5.08 10.89 13.07
CA CYS A 92 -3.75 10.37 13.36
C CYS A 92 -3.39 9.30 12.33
N HIS A 93 -2.41 9.59 11.48
CA HIS A 93 -1.86 8.58 10.57
C HIS A 93 -0.86 7.70 11.32
N VAL A 94 -1.13 6.40 11.32
CA VAL A 94 -0.31 5.39 12.01
C VAL A 94 0.10 4.33 10.98
N PRO A 95 1.13 4.59 10.16
CA PRO A 95 1.60 3.62 9.18
C PRO A 95 2.18 2.39 9.86
N ILE A 96 1.96 1.21 9.27
CA ILE A 96 2.46 -0.07 9.80
C ILE A 96 3.46 -0.72 8.84
N THR A 97 4.38 -1.46 9.42
CA THR A 97 5.21 -2.42 8.71
C THR A 97 4.62 -3.81 8.95
N LEU A 98 4.08 -4.42 7.89
CA LEU A 98 3.42 -5.73 7.97
C LEU A 98 4.44 -6.84 7.74
N TYR A 99 4.40 -7.89 8.55
CA TYR A 99 5.28 -9.05 8.43
C TYR A 99 4.48 -10.32 8.17
N ALA A 100 4.98 -11.17 7.28
CA ALA A 100 4.55 -12.54 7.10
C ALA A 100 5.75 -13.46 7.31
N ASP A 101 5.68 -14.37 8.29
CA ASP A 101 6.78 -15.28 8.62
C ASP A 101 6.32 -16.72 8.82
N ASP A 102 7.23 -17.66 8.53
CA ASP A 102 7.08 -19.08 8.80
C ASP A 102 7.74 -19.42 10.14
N THR A 103 6.90 -19.76 11.10
CA THR A 103 7.29 -20.17 12.45
C THR A 103 7.03 -21.66 12.62
N SER A 104 8.01 -22.40 13.14
CA SER A 104 7.80 -23.81 13.48
C SER A 104 7.35 -23.97 14.92
N GLY A 105 6.26 -24.70 15.15
CA GLY A 105 5.75 -25.00 16.50
C GLY A 105 6.60 -26.03 17.28
N ASN A 106 7.73 -26.48 16.73
CA ASN A 106 8.58 -27.53 17.30
C ASN A 106 10.07 -27.15 17.17
N CYS A 107 10.96 -27.74 17.98
CA CYS A 107 12.41 -27.48 17.90
C CYS A 107 13.08 -27.86 16.55
N SER A 108 12.32 -28.34 15.57
CA SER A 108 12.77 -28.60 14.20
C SER A 108 11.82 -27.95 13.18
N LYS A 109 12.38 -27.21 12.21
CA LYS A 109 11.67 -26.47 11.16
C LYS A 109 10.80 -27.30 10.21
N GLN A 110 10.85 -28.62 10.29
CA GLN A 110 10.35 -29.49 9.23
C GLN A 110 8.96 -30.09 9.49
N TRP A 111 8.47 -30.05 10.74
CA TRP A 111 7.23 -30.72 11.13
C TRP A 111 6.37 -29.75 11.95
N ASN A 112 5.32 -29.19 11.32
CA ASN A 112 4.40 -28.14 11.83
C ASN A 112 4.83 -26.70 11.52
N LYS A 113 4.78 -26.35 10.22
CA LYS A 113 4.86 -24.97 9.73
C LYS A 113 3.61 -24.20 10.13
N HIS A 114 3.79 -23.05 10.76
CA HIS A 114 2.76 -22.07 11.06
C HIS A 114 3.11 -20.77 10.35
N ILE A 115 2.19 -20.26 9.52
CA ILE A 115 2.33 -18.95 8.92
C ILE A 115 1.72 -17.95 9.88
N SER A 116 2.48 -16.91 10.21
CA SER A 116 2.07 -15.88 11.15
C SER A 116 2.17 -14.50 10.53
N TYR A 117 1.14 -13.69 10.77
CA TYR A 117 1.13 -12.25 10.48
C TYR A 117 1.29 -11.47 11.78
N TYR A 118 2.14 -10.45 11.71
CA TYR A 118 2.33 -9.47 12.77
C TYR A 118 2.72 -8.13 12.16
N PHE A 119 2.63 -7.04 12.91
CA PHE A 119 3.08 -5.74 12.43
C PHE A 119 3.80 -4.95 13.53
N THR A 120 4.59 -3.98 13.10
CA THR A 120 5.16 -2.94 13.97
C THR A 120 4.74 -1.58 13.48
N LEU A 121 4.67 -0.58 14.37
CA LEU A 121 4.49 0.80 13.94
C LEU A 121 5.71 1.25 13.13
N SER A 122 5.47 1.79 11.95
CA SER A 122 6.53 2.35 11.11
C SER A 122 7.05 3.66 11.72
N GLY A 123 8.34 3.95 11.57
CA GLY A 123 8.96 5.14 12.17
C GLY A 123 9.61 4.91 13.53
N LEU A 124 9.42 3.74 14.14
CA LEU A 124 10.07 3.43 15.42
C LEU A 124 11.57 3.11 15.22
N PRO A 125 12.47 3.68 16.05
CA PRO A 125 13.88 3.34 16.01
C PRO A 125 14.10 1.83 16.22
N PRO A 126 15.14 1.21 15.64
CA PRO A 126 15.36 -0.24 15.75
C PRO A 126 15.36 -0.80 17.18
N HIS A 127 15.87 -0.03 18.14
CA HIS A 127 15.92 -0.43 19.54
C HIS A 127 14.54 -0.43 20.23
N TRP A 128 13.54 0.24 19.66
CA TRP A 128 12.14 0.18 20.08
C TRP A 128 11.38 -0.86 19.27
N SER A 129 11.47 -0.84 17.94
CA SER A 129 10.70 -1.77 17.09
C SER A 129 11.06 -3.24 17.30
N ASN A 130 12.29 -3.54 17.71
CA ASN A 130 12.71 -4.91 18.04
C ASN A 130 12.28 -5.37 19.44
N GLN A 131 11.62 -4.52 20.23
CA GLN A 131 11.05 -4.94 21.52
C GLN A 131 9.73 -5.68 21.28
N GLU A 132 9.53 -6.76 22.03
CA GLU A 132 8.30 -7.58 21.96
C GLU A 132 7.03 -6.75 22.10
N TYR A 133 7.05 -5.72 22.96
CA TYR A 133 5.93 -4.81 23.16
C TYR A 133 5.47 -4.09 21.88
N ASN A 134 6.39 -3.78 20.96
CA ASN A 134 6.08 -3.06 19.73
C ASN A 134 5.76 -3.99 18.55
N CYS A 135 5.84 -5.30 18.76
CA CYS A 135 5.45 -6.33 17.80
C CYS A 135 4.01 -6.77 18.08
N GLN A 136 3.09 -6.35 17.22
CA GLN A 136 1.68 -6.66 17.36
C GLN A 136 1.33 -7.90 16.55
N PHE A 137 0.99 -8.97 17.24
CA PHE A 137 0.51 -10.21 16.61
C PHE A 137 -0.89 -10.02 16.00
N VAL A 138 -1.10 -10.54 14.80
CA VAL A 138 -2.40 -10.47 14.10
C VAL A 138 -3.06 -11.84 14.04
N ALA A 139 -2.41 -12.80 13.38
CA ALA A 139 -2.98 -14.11 13.15
C ALA A 139 -1.89 -15.16 12.91
N THR A 140 -2.19 -16.43 13.19
CA THR A 140 -1.35 -17.56 12.83
C THR A 140 -2.22 -18.73 12.38
N SER A 141 -1.73 -19.51 11.42
CA SER A 141 -2.40 -20.74 11.00
C SER A 141 -1.39 -21.77 10.49
N ASN A 142 -1.68 -23.04 10.78
CA ASN A 142 -0.98 -24.19 10.19
C ASN A 142 -1.77 -24.81 9.02
N VAL A 143 -2.94 -24.25 8.69
CA VAL A 143 -3.82 -24.76 7.62
C VAL A 143 -3.93 -23.75 6.49
N ALA A 144 -4.05 -22.46 6.82
CA ALA A 144 -4.19 -21.39 5.84
C ALA A 144 -2.80 -20.95 5.33
N SER A 145 -2.71 -20.74 4.02
CA SER A 145 -1.58 -20.13 3.35
C SER A 145 -1.41 -18.64 3.70
N CYS A 146 -0.28 -18.06 3.27
CA CYS A 146 0.01 -16.64 3.46
C CYS A 146 -1.09 -15.76 2.85
N LEU A 147 -1.50 -16.03 1.60
CA LEU A 147 -2.52 -15.23 0.93
C LEU A 147 -3.93 -15.43 1.50
N GLU A 148 -4.24 -16.62 2.02
CA GLU A 148 -5.53 -16.87 2.69
C GLU A 148 -5.64 -16.13 4.03
N LEU A 149 -4.55 -16.10 4.81
CA LEU A 149 -4.50 -15.28 6.02
C LEU A 149 -4.55 -13.78 5.71
N ALA A 150 -3.94 -13.36 4.60
CA ALA A 150 -3.94 -11.97 4.17
C ALA A 150 -5.33 -11.46 3.75
N ASP A 151 -6.25 -12.34 3.33
CA ASP A 151 -7.57 -11.96 2.81
C ASP A 151 -8.36 -11.03 3.77
N PRO A 152 -8.65 -11.45 5.02
CA PRO A 152 -9.31 -10.59 6.00
C PRO A 152 -8.43 -9.42 6.48
N ILE A 153 -7.11 -9.63 6.60
CA ILE A 153 -6.18 -8.60 7.10
C ILE A 153 -6.17 -7.38 6.16
N ILE A 154 -6.08 -7.61 4.86
CA ILE A 154 -6.05 -6.54 3.86
C ILE A 154 -7.40 -5.84 3.77
N GLU A 155 -8.51 -6.55 3.94
CA GLU A 155 -9.83 -5.95 3.97
C GLU A 155 -9.97 -4.97 5.14
N GLU A 156 -9.56 -5.36 6.35
CA GLU A 156 -9.57 -4.49 7.53
C GLU A 156 -8.61 -3.30 7.38
N ILE A 157 -7.39 -3.51 6.85
CA ILE A 157 -6.46 -2.40 6.61
C ILE A 157 -7.02 -1.43 5.57
N ASN A 158 -7.66 -1.94 4.52
CA ASN A 158 -8.31 -1.10 3.52
C ASN A 158 -9.46 -0.27 4.12
N ASP A 159 -10.23 -0.83 5.05
CA ASP A 159 -11.24 -0.09 5.79
C ASP A 159 -10.59 0.99 6.68
N MET A 160 -9.57 0.64 7.46
CA MET A 160 -8.82 1.58 8.31
C MET A 160 -8.11 2.70 7.52
N SER A 161 -7.67 2.43 6.29
CA SER A 161 -7.01 3.43 5.44
C SER A 161 -7.98 4.46 4.85
N VAL A 162 -9.27 4.15 4.77
CA VAL A 162 -10.28 5.00 4.12
C VAL A 162 -11.27 5.58 5.11
N ASN A 163 -11.82 4.73 5.97
CA ASN A 163 -12.82 5.12 6.96
C ASN A 163 -12.18 5.45 8.31
N GLY A 164 -10.97 4.95 8.56
CA GLY A 164 -10.30 5.10 9.85
C GLY A 164 -10.98 4.32 10.98
N HIS A 165 -10.34 4.35 12.15
CA HIS A 165 -10.87 3.74 13.36
C HIS A 165 -10.81 4.74 14.51
N PHE A 166 -11.91 4.90 15.23
CA PHE A 166 -11.93 5.81 16.36
C PHE A 166 -11.19 5.22 17.57
N ALA A 167 -10.24 5.97 18.10
CA ALA A 167 -9.53 5.64 19.34
C ALA A 167 -9.58 6.81 20.33
N TYR A 168 -9.15 6.56 21.56
CA TYR A 168 -9.01 7.60 22.57
C TYR A 168 -7.53 7.86 22.80
N ASP A 169 -7.10 9.11 22.58
CA ASP A 169 -5.74 9.54 22.88
C ASP A 169 -5.69 10.02 24.33
N SER A 170 -4.92 9.31 25.17
CA SER A 170 -4.77 9.64 26.59
C SER A 170 -3.94 10.89 26.85
N LEU A 171 -3.05 11.29 25.94
CA LEU A 171 -2.23 12.49 26.06
C LEU A 171 -3.03 13.72 25.66
N LEU A 172 -3.79 13.63 24.58
CA LEU A 172 -4.66 14.72 24.11
C LEU A 172 -6.02 14.76 24.83
N ASN A 173 -6.34 13.72 25.61
CA ASN A 173 -7.58 13.56 26.37
C ASN A 173 -8.84 13.74 25.49
N GLN A 174 -8.78 13.25 24.26
CA GLN A 174 -9.84 13.39 23.27
C GLN A 174 -9.96 12.15 22.37
N LYS A 175 -11.11 12.02 21.72
CA LYS A 175 -11.33 11.02 20.69
C LYS A 175 -10.57 11.44 19.43
N VAL A 176 -9.83 10.52 18.83
CA VAL A 176 -9.06 10.71 17.60
C VAL A 176 -9.49 9.67 16.57
N LEU A 177 -9.33 9.98 15.28
CA LEU A 177 -9.53 9.03 14.19
C LEU A 177 -8.17 8.51 13.73
N ILE A 178 -7.89 7.24 13.98
CA ILE A 178 -6.65 6.58 13.53
C ILE A 178 -6.85 6.08 12.11
N MET A 179 -5.95 6.42 11.21
CA MET A 179 -5.90 5.88 9.86
C MET A 179 -4.58 5.15 9.67
N SER A 180 -4.62 3.93 9.12
CA SER A 180 -3.45 3.09 8.97
C SER A 180 -3.29 2.63 7.53
N ILE A 181 -2.04 2.56 7.07
CA ILE A 181 -1.65 2.04 5.76
C ILE A 181 -0.46 1.08 5.95
N VAL A 182 -0.33 0.10 5.07
CA VAL A 182 0.90 -0.71 5.00
C VAL A 182 1.95 0.11 4.27
N LEU A 183 2.95 0.60 5.00
CA LEU A 183 4.07 1.34 4.42
C LEU A 183 5.03 0.40 3.70
N VAL A 184 5.30 -0.75 4.31
CA VAL A 184 6.17 -1.79 3.75
C VAL A 184 5.69 -3.13 4.25
N ALA A 185 5.73 -4.13 3.37
CA ALA A 185 5.42 -5.50 3.71
C ALA A 185 6.70 -6.33 3.64
N LEU A 186 6.99 -7.07 4.71
CA LEU A 186 8.24 -7.78 4.93
C LEU A 186 8.00 -9.29 5.12
N GLY A 187 8.90 -10.08 4.58
CA GLY A 187 8.92 -11.53 4.74
C GLY A 187 10.25 -12.11 4.27
N ASP A 188 10.40 -13.41 4.41
CA ASP A 188 11.47 -14.14 3.73
C ASP A 188 11.22 -14.17 2.21
N SER A 189 12.20 -14.65 1.42
CA SER A 189 12.07 -14.66 -0.04
C SER A 189 10.82 -15.44 -0.52
N PRO A 190 10.47 -16.62 0.04
CA PRO A 190 9.21 -17.28 -0.26
C PRO A 190 7.96 -16.44 0.01
N MET A 191 7.84 -15.80 1.19
CA MET A 191 6.65 -15.00 1.54
C MET A 191 6.52 -13.77 0.65
N HIS A 192 7.63 -13.09 0.38
CA HIS A 192 7.65 -11.99 -0.59
C HIS A 192 7.26 -12.41 -1.99
N ALA A 193 7.73 -13.57 -2.43
CA ALA A 193 7.40 -14.06 -3.75
C ALA A 193 5.88 -14.30 -3.88
N GLU A 194 5.29 -14.88 -2.84
CA GLU A 194 3.85 -15.10 -2.76
C GLU A 194 3.05 -13.78 -2.70
N MET A 195 3.44 -12.83 -1.86
CA MET A 195 2.75 -11.52 -1.71
C MET A 195 2.80 -10.67 -2.99
N THR A 196 3.89 -10.76 -3.76
CA THR A 196 4.11 -10.01 -5.01
C THR A 196 3.75 -10.78 -6.27
N SER A 197 3.18 -11.98 -6.10
CA SER A 197 2.85 -12.91 -7.18
C SER A 197 4.01 -13.17 -8.14
N THR A 198 5.21 -13.31 -7.59
CA THR A 198 6.42 -13.72 -8.32
C THR A 198 6.73 -15.19 -8.09
N PRO A 199 7.34 -15.87 -9.08
CA PRO A 199 7.91 -17.18 -8.85
C PRO A 199 9.12 -17.03 -7.92
N MET A 200 9.26 -17.96 -6.98
CA MET A 200 10.48 -18.09 -6.19
C MET A 200 11.66 -18.26 -7.16
N PRO A 201 12.73 -17.45 -7.05
CA PRO A 201 13.92 -17.69 -7.84
C PRO A 201 14.49 -19.05 -7.44
N ALA A 202 14.48 -20.01 -8.37
CA ALA A 202 15.28 -21.22 -8.21
C ALA A 202 16.77 -20.82 -8.08
N ASN A 203 17.60 -21.68 -7.47
CA ASN A 203 19.05 -21.48 -7.39
C ASN A 203 19.63 -21.10 -8.76
N ALA A 204 19.80 -19.80 -9.01
CA ALA A 204 20.34 -19.27 -10.23
C ALA A 204 21.83 -19.06 -10.01
N ASN A 205 22.67 -19.82 -10.73
CA ASN A 205 24.13 -19.68 -10.68
C ASN A 205 24.63 -18.33 -11.21
N SER A 206 23.73 -17.47 -11.71
CA SER A 206 23.98 -16.10 -12.16
C SER A 206 22.82 -15.20 -11.71
N PRO A 207 22.97 -14.40 -10.64
CA PRO A 207 21.95 -13.44 -10.23
C PRO A 207 21.95 -12.26 -11.21
N CYS A 208 21.15 -12.34 -12.27
CA CYS A 208 20.73 -11.13 -12.98
C CYS A 208 19.45 -10.61 -12.31
N PRO A 209 19.39 -9.34 -11.90
CA PRO A 209 18.14 -8.74 -11.48
C PRO A 209 17.14 -8.84 -12.63
N PRO A 210 15.91 -9.33 -12.40
CA PRO A 210 14.87 -9.20 -13.39
C PRO A 210 14.67 -7.70 -13.71
N PRO A 211 14.22 -7.35 -14.93
CA PRO A 211 13.88 -5.97 -15.24
C PRO A 211 12.82 -5.45 -14.26
N PRO A 212 12.88 -4.17 -13.86
CA PRO A 212 11.94 -3.59 -12.91
C PRO A 212 10.51 -3.73 -13.43
N ARG A 213 9.63 -4.24 -12.59
CA ARG A 213 8.22 -4.48 -12.94
C ARG A 213 7.33 -3.34 -12.47
N GLN A 214 6.20 -3.17 -13.13
CA GLN A 214 5.13 -2.28 -12.70
C GLN A 214 4.00 -3.10 -12.07
N TRP A 215 3.54 -2.67 -10.90
CA TRP A 215 2.55 -3.40 -10.12
C TRP A 215 1.20 -3.46 -10.84
N GLU A 216 0.76 -2.35 -11.42
CA GLU A 216 -0.49 -2.26 -12.19
C GLU A 216 -0.46 -3.16 -13.43
N GLU A 217 0.69 -3.28 -14.09
CA GLU A 217 0.87 -4.18 -15.23
C GLU A 217 0.78 -5.65 -14.79
N THR A 218 1.35 -5.98 -13.62
CA THR A 218 1.28 -7.32 -13.03
C THR A 218 -0.17 -7.72 -12.76
N ILE A 219 -0.94 -6.85 -12.09
CA ILE A 219 -2.37 -7.06 -11.80
C ILE A 219 -3.15 -7.23 -13.12
N SER A 220 -2.90 -6.36 -14.09
CA SER A 220 -3.59 -6.37 -15.39
C SER A 220 -3.32 -7.66 -16.18
N LYS A 221 -2.06 -8.12 -16.19
CA LYS A 221 -1.67 -9.38 -16.83
C LYS A 221 -2.35 -10.58 -16.18
N MET A 222 -2.36 -10.64 -14.84
CA MET A 222 -3.01 -11.73 -14.12
C MET A 222 -4.52 -11.79 -14.38
N LYS A 223 -5.21 -10.64 -14.34
CA LYS A 223 -6.63 -10.55 -14.69
C LYS A 223 -6.91 -10.96 -16.14
N ARG A 224 -5.97 -10.68 -17.07
CA ARG A 224 -6.06 -11.15 -18.47
C ARG A 224 -5.87 -12.65 -18.59
N PHE A 225 -4.86 -13.22 -17.94
CA PHE A 225 -4.57 -14.66 -17.99
C PHE A 225 -5.72 -15.50 -17.46
N TRP A 226 -6.39 -15.04 -16.39
CA TRP A 226 -7.63 -15.66 -15.89
C TRP A 226 -8.75 -15.67 -16.94
N LYS A 227 -8.94 -14.57 -17.68
CA LYS A 227 -9.99 -14.51 -18.72
C LYS A 227 -9.70 -15.48 -19.85
N GLU A 228 -8.44 -15.54 -20.27
CA GLU A 228 -7.98 -16.42 -21.36
C GLU A 228 -8.02 -17.91 -20.97
N SER A 229 -7.72 -18.25 -19.71
CA SER A 229 -7.76 -19.63 -19.22
C SER A 229 -9.16 -20.24 -19.27
N LYS A 230 -10.23 -19.42 -19.26
CA LYS A 230 -11.61 -19.94 -19.39
C LYS A 230 -11.90 -20.56 -20.75
N THR A 231 -11.20 -20.13 -21.79
CA THR A 231 -11.38 -20.60 -23.18
C THR A 231 -10.25 -21.51 -23.65
N GLU A 232 -9.04 -21.30 -23.14
CA GLU A 232 -7.84 -22.02 -23.56
C GLU A 232 -7.59 -23.27 -22.70
N ALA A 233 -6.60 -24.08 -23.09
CA ALA A 233 -6.16 -25.18 -22.24
C ALA A 233 -5.32 -24.65 -21.06
N LYS A 234 -5.41 -25.30 -19.89
CA LYS A 234 -4.59 -24.97 -18.70
C LYS A 234 -3.09 -24.85 -19.00
N THR A 235 -2.56 -25.68 -19.90
CA THR A 235 -1.15 -25.65 -20.31
C THR A 235 -0.72 -24.29 -20.88
N GLU A 236 -1.64 -23.57 -21.51
CA GLU A 236 -1.38 -22.24 -22.06
C GLU A 236 -1.30 -21.17 -20.96
N TYR A 237 -2.14 -21.28 -19.93
CA TYR A 237 -2.02 -20.47 -18.72
C TYR A 237 -0.66 -20.72 -18.02
N ASP A 238 -0.29 -21.99 -17.84
CA ASP A 238 1.00 -22.37 -17.23
C ASP A 238 2.20 -21.84 -18.04
N ARG A 239 2.09 -21.80 -19.38
CA ARG A 239 3.09 -21.21 -20.28
C ARG A 239 3.19 -19.70 -20.11
N LYS A 240 2.06 -18.98 -20.19
CA LYS A 240 1.99 -17.50 -20.11
C LYS A 240 2.50 -16.97 -18.78
N THR A 241 2.09 -17.58 -17.68
CA THR A 241 2.54 -17.22 -16.31
C THR A 241 4.05 -17.42 -16.16
N LYS A 242 4.58 -18.56 -16.63
CA LYS A 242 6.02 -18.83 -16.62
C LYS A 242 6.84 -17.85 -17.46
N GLU A 243 6.39 -17.54 -18.68
CA GLU A 243 7.08 -16.60 -19.58
C GLU A 243 7.11 -15.17 -19.04
N ASN A 244 6.07 -14.76 -18.33
CA ASN A 244 6.00 -13.44 -17.71
C ASN A 244 6.61 -13.40 -16.31
N GLY A 245 7.06 -14.54 -15.78
CA GLY A 245 7.59 -14.65 -14.42
C GLY A 245 6.55 -14.23 -13.38
N LEU A 246 5.31 -14.69 -13.53
CA LEU A 246 4.20 -14.41 -12.60
C LEU A 246 3.65 -15.70 -12.02
N LYS A 247 3.30 -15.67 -10.74
CA LYS A 247 2.69 -16.79 -10.04
C LYS A 247 1.83 -16.31 -8.88
N ASP A 248 0.52 -16.33 -9.08
CA ASP A 248 -0.49 -16.07 -8.05
C ASP A 248 -1.06 -17.41 -7.58
N ASN A 249 -0.71 -17.84 -6.36
CA ASN A 249 -1.11 -19.15 -5.85
C ASN A 249 -2.63 -19.31 -5.72
N ILE A 250 -3.35 -18.23 -5.38
CA ILE A 250 -4.82 -18.22 -5.29
C ILE A 250 -5.40 -18.43 -6.69
N ASN A 251 -4.95 -17.65 -7.67
CA ASN A 251 -5.46 -17.76 -9.03
C ASN A 251 -5.12 -19.11 -9.68
N VAL A 252 -3.94 -19.67 -9.42
CA VAL A 252 -3.53 -21.01 -9.88
C VAL A 252 -4.51 -22.07 -9.39
N GLU A 253 -4.91 -22.02 -8.13
CA GLU A 253 -5.89 -22.96 -7.57
C GLU A 253 -7.26 -22.83 -8.24
N PHE A 254 -7.73 -21.59 -8.48
CA PHE A 254 -9.00 -21.38 -9.18
C PHE A 254 -8.95 -21.85 -10.63
N VAL A 255 -7.84 -21.64 -11.35
CA VAL A 255 -7.67 -22.15 -12.72
C VAL A 255 -7.68 -23.68 -12.73
N GLU A 256 -6.99 -24.31 -11.78
CA GLU A 256 -6.98 -25.77 -11.66
C GLU A 256 -8.39 -26.32 -11.41
N ARG A 257 -9.12 -25.74 -10.45
CA ARG A 257 -10.51 -26.09 -10.16
C ARG A 257 -11.43 -25.82 -11.36
N TYR A 258 -11.23 -24.76 -12.12
CA TYR A 258 -12.05 -24.44 -13.29
C TYR A 258 -11.93 -25.49 -14.42
N HIS A 259 -10.75 -26.11 -14.58
CA HIS A 259 -10.50 -27.15 -15.58
C HIS A 259 -10.79 -28.58 -15.09
N GLN A 260 -11.12 -28.78 -13.81
CA GLN A 260 -11.49 -30.09 -13.26
C GLN A 260 -12.85 -30.55 -13.81
N ARG A 261 -12.87 -31.69 -14.50
CA ARG A 261 -14.10 -32.26 -15.09
C ARG A 261 -14.86 -33.21 -14.17
N ASN A 262 -14.29 -33.55 -13.02
CA ASN A 262 -14.79 -34.57 -12.09
C ASN A 262 -15.75 -34.02 -11.02
N LYS A 263 -15.98 -32.70 -10.97
CA LYS A 263 -16.88 -32.05 -10.01
C LYS A 263 -17.90 -31.16 -10.74
N PRO A 264 -19.11 -31.66 -11.04
CA PRO A 264 -20.16 -30.85 -11.66
C PRO A 264 -20.59 -29.72 -10.72
N GLY A 265 -20.87 -28.52 -11.24
CA GLY A 265 -21.27 -27.34 -10.46
C GLY A 265 -20.13 -26.42 -10.03
N GLN A 266 -18.88 -26.91 -10.01
CA GLN A 266 -17.72 -26.13 -9.55
C GLN A 266 -17.43 -24.93 -10.47
N LYS A 267 -17.62 -25.11 -11.78
CA LYS A 267 -17.40 -24.06 -12.76
C LYS A 267 -18.40 -22.93 -12.56
N GLU A 268 -19.67 -23.28 -12.37
CA GLU A 268 -20.77 -22.36 -12.14
C GLU A 268 -20.61 -21.60 -10.82
N GLU A 269 -20.11 -22.26 -9.76
CA GLU A 269 -19.78 -21.62 -8.48
C GLU A 269 -18.67 -20.57 -8.61
N ILE A 270 -17.61 -20.89 -9.36
CA ILE A 270 -16.49 -19.95 -9.61
C ILE A 270 -16.97 -18.76 -10.44
N GLU A 271 -17.79 -18.98 -11.46
CA GLU A 271 -18.37 -17.89 -12.27
C GLU A 271 -19.34 -17.02 -11.47
N ALA A 272 -20.12 -17.61 -10.56
CA ALA A 272 -20.96 -16.86 -9.62
C ALA A 272 -20.10 -16.02 -8.65
N MET A 273 -18.99 -16.57 -8.16
CA MET A 273 -18.04 -15.84 -7.33
C MET A 273 -17.42 -14.68 -8.09
N GLU A 274 -16.94 -14.90 -9.33
CA GLU A 274 -16.39 -13.86 -10.21
C GLU A 274 -17.37 -12.70 -10.39
N LYS A 275 -18.65 -13.02 -10.58
CA LYS A 275 -19.72 -12.02 -10.76
C LYS A 275 -20.01 -11.23 -9.48
N SER A 276 -19.88 -11.85 -8.32
CA SER A 276 -20.10 -11.19 -7.02
C SER A 276 -18.91 -10.35 -6.59
N CYS A 277 -17.69 -10.88 -6.68
CA CYS A 277 -16.45 -10.24 -6.28
C CYS A 277 -15.28 -10.89 -7.02
N SER A 278 -14.85 -10.28 -8.13
CA SER A 278 -13.76 -10.82 -8.95
C SER A 278 -12.43 -10.88 -8.22
N ASP A 279 -12.20 -9.99 -7.25
CA ASP A 279 -10.90 -9.88 -6.57
C ASP A 279 -10.61 -11.07 -5.64
N ARG A 280 -11.62 -11.87 -5.26
CA ARG A 280 -11.42 -13.11 -4.49
C ARG A 280 -10.73 -14.24 -5.28
N LEU A 281 -10.66 -14.10 -6.60
CA LEU A 281 -10.01 -15.08 -7.48
C LEU A 281 -8.49 -14.85 -7.63
N PHE A 282 -7.96 -13.86 -6.91
CA PHE A 282 -6.61 -13.38 -7.05
C PHE A 282 -5.99 -13.10 -5.68
N ASN A 283 -4.68 -12.89 -5.68
CA ASN A 283 -3.94 -12.38 -4.54
C ASN A 283 -4.58 -11.08 -3.99
N ARG A 284 -4.96 -11.08 -2.71
CA ARG A 284 -5.62 -9.95 -2.06
C ARG A 284 -4.76 -8.68 -1.99
N PHE A 285 -3.42 -8.80 -2.03
CA PHE A 285 -2.50 -7.66 -2.10
C PHE A 285 -2.73 -6.76 -3.32
N TYR A 286 -3.37 -7.25 -4.38
CA TYR A 286 -3.77 -6.40 -5.52
C TYR A 286 -4.82 -5.34 -5.16
N THR A 287 -5.54 -5.53 -4.06
CA THR A 287 -6.59 -4.60 -3.59
C THR A 287 -6.10 -3.70 -2.45
N LEU A 288 -4.88 -3.91 -1.94
CA LEU A 288 -4.34 -3.14 -0.82
C LEU A 288 -4.07 -1.69 -1.27
N LYS A 289 -4.75 -0.75 -0.62
CA LYS A 289 -4.68 0.68 -0.96
C LYS A 289 -3.34 1.28 -0.52
N GLY A 290 -2.71 2.03 -1.42
CA GLY A 290 -1.43 2.69 -1.15
C GLY A 290 -0.23 1.75 -1.12
N PHE A 291 -0.36 0.54 -1.69
CA PHE A 291 0.71 -0.45 -1.75
C PHE A 291 1.08 -0.82 -3.20
N ASP A 292 2.36 -0.77 -3.50
CA ASP A 292 3.00 -1.17 -4.74
C ASP A 292 3.91 -2.37 -4.46
N GLY A 293 3.51 -3.56 -4.90
CA GLY A 293 4.27 -4.79 -4.69
C GLY A 293 5.64 -4.84 -5.38
N CYS A 294 6.01 -3.84 -6.19
CA CYS A 294 7.37 -3.71 -6.73
C CYS A 294 8.23 -2.74 -5.92
N LYS A 295 7.63 -1.74 -5.26
CA LYS A 295 8.35 -0.69 -4.49
C LYS A 295 8.32 -0.92 -2.99
N ASP A 296 7.19 -1.39 -2.46
CA ASP A 296 6.88 -1.47 -1.03
C ASP A 296 7.12 -2.87 -0.47
N THR A 297 7.68 -3.76 -1.29
CA THR A 297 8.33 -4.99 -0.85
C THR A 297 9.72 -4.99 -1.48
N PRO A 298 10.79 -5.12 -0.70
CA PRO A 298 12.15 -5.06 -1.25
C PRO A 298 12.55 -6.37 -1.96
N VAL A 299 11.63 -7.05 -2.65
CA VAL A 299 11.81 -8.38 -3.25
C VAL A 299 12.98 -8.42 -4.22
N GLU A 300 13.08 -7.41 -5.10
CA GLU A 300 14.12 -7.37 -6.14
C GLU A 300 15.52 -7.14 -5.55
N ILE A 301 15.61 -6.39 -4.45
CA ILE A 301 16.87 -6.12 -3.77
C ILE A 301 17.22 -7.27 -2.80
N LEU A 302 16.23 -7.88 -2.14
CA LEU A 302 16.40 -9.02 -1.22
C LEU A 302 16.83 -10.31 -1.91
N HIS A 303 16.54 -10.45 -3.20
CA HIS A 303 17.06 -11.55 -4.02
C HIS A 303 18.57 -11.43 -4.31
N VAL A 304 19.19 -10.27 -4.03
CA VAL A 304 20.62 -9.97 -4.30
C VAL A 304 21.40 -9.63 -3.02
N LEU A 305 20.75 -8.99 -2.04
CA LEU A 305 21.34 -8.57 -0.77
C LEU A 305 20.64 -9.27 0.40
N GLN A 306 21.44 -9.78 1.33
CA GLN A 306 20.95 -10.48 2.52
C GLN A 306 20.00 -9.59 3.35
N LEU A 307 18.88 -10.17 3.82
CA LEU A 307 17.79 -9.48 4.54
C LEU A 307 18.27 -8.45 5.58
N GLY A 308 19.35 -8.76 6.30
CA GLY A 308 19.93 -7.89 7.31
C GLY A 308 20.30 -6.51 6.76
N ILE A 309 20.98 -6.43 5.61
CA ILE A 309 21.50 -5.15 5.10
C ILE A 309 20.36 -4.22 4.65
N ILE A 310 19.31 -4.77 4.05
CA ILE A 310 18.15 -3.99 3.59
C ILE A 310 17.27 -3.54 4.75
N GLN A 311 17.08 -4.41 5.76
CA GLN A 311 16.44 -3.99 7.01
C GLN A 311 17.17 -2.82 7.65
N TYR A 312 18.51 -2.79 7.58
CA TYR A 312 19.29 -1.63 8.03
C TYR A 312 19.09 -0.41 7.12
N LEU A 313 19.18 -0.56 5.80
CA LEU A 313 19.08 0.58 4.87
C LEU A 313 17.70 1.24 4.86
N LEU A 314 16.60 0.47 4.76
CA LEU A 314 15.24 1.03 4.80
C LEU A 314 14.93 1.70 6.15
N ARG A 315 15.58 1.27 7.23
CA ARG A 315 15.45 1.88 8.56
C ARG A 315 16.40 3.05 8.81
N CYS A 316 17.39 3.27 7.94
CA CYS A 316 18.32 4.40 7.99
C CYS A 316 17.87 5.60 7.14
N TYR A 317 16.85 5.44 6.29
CA TYR A 317 16.25 6.53 5.50
C TYR A 317 15.07 7.21 6.22
N GLN A 318 14.98 7.09 7.54
CA GLN A 318 14.07 7.84 8.41
C GLN A 318 14.86 8.70 9.39
#